data_AF-A0A7D6FE54-F1
#
_entry.id   AF-A0A7D6FE54-F1
#
_cell.length_a   1.000
_cell.length_b   1.000
_cell.length_c   1.000
_cell.angle_alpha   90.00
_cell.angle_beta   90.00
_cell.angle_gamma   90.00
#
_symmetry.space_group_name_H-M   'P 1'
#
loop_
_entity.id
_entity.type
_entity.pdbx_description
1 polymer ?
#
loop_
_entity_poly.entity_id
_entity_poly.type
_entity_poly.pdbx_seq_one_letter_code
_entity_poly.pdbx_strand_id
1 'polypeptide(L)'
;EVAHSVNGFITNFLMALAIVVGVLLIFMGVRSGIIIALSLALNVLGTLLIMYLWGIELQRISLGALIIALSMLVDNAIVIVEGVLIARQQG
;
A
#
# COMPACT_ATOMS: atom_id res chain seq x y z
N GLU A 1 -26.33 3.60 8.01
CA GLU A 1 -25.85 2.35 7.37
C GLU A 1 -24.62 2.49 6.48
N VAL A 2 -24.58 3.45 5.53
CA VAL A 2 -23.44 3.59 4.60
C VAL A 2 -22.13 3.96 5.31
N ALA A 3 -22.16 4.90 6.27
CA ALA A 3 -20.97 5.29 7.03
C ALA A 3 -20.36 4.14 7.85
N HIS A 4 -21.19 3.28 8.44
CA HIS A 4 -20.73 2.11 9.20
C HIS A 4 -20.06 1.06 8.30
N SER A 5 -20.59 0.90 7.09
CA SER A 5 -20.03 -0.01 6.10
C SER A 5 -18.71 0.49 5.50
N VAL A 6 -18.59 1.80 5.27
CA VAL A 6 -17.34 2.42 4.80
C VAL A 6 -16.28 2.34 5.90
N ASN A 7 -16.63 2.60 7.16
CA ASN A 7 -15.69 2.51 8.27
C ASN A 7 -15.16 1.07 8.44
N GLY A 8 -16.04 0.06 8.37
CA GLY A 8 -15.60 -1.35 8.39
C GLY A 8 -14.64 -1.70 7.23
N PHE A 9 -14.89 -1.16 6.04
CA PHE A 9 -13.98 -1.35 4.90
C PHE A 9 -12.64 -0.66 5.12
N ILE A 10 -12.63 0.58 5.65
CA ILE A 10 -11.40 1.31 5.98
C ILE A 10 -10.58 0.54 7.03
N THR A 11 -11.23 -0.05 8.04
CA THR A 11 -10.53 -0.89 9.03
C THR A 11 -9.90 -2.12 8.37
N ASN A 12 -10.64 -2.83 7.50
CA ASN A 12 -10.10 -3.98 6.77
C ASN A 12 -8.95 -3.57 5.84
N PHE A 13 -9.04 -2.40 5.21
CA PHE A 13 -7.99 -1.83 4.38
C PHE A 13 -6.72 -1.52 5.18
N LEU A 14 -6.85 -0.85 6.32
CA LEU A 14 -5.74 -0.58 7.23
C LEU A 14 -5.11 -1.88 7.75
N MET A 15 -5.93 -2.88 8.07
CA MET A 15 -5.44 -4.19 8.50
C MET A 15 -4.66 -4.90 7.38
N ALA A 16 -5.13 -4.85 6.14
CA ALA A 16 -4.42 -5.40 4.98
C ALA A 16 -3.06 -4.69 4.76
N LEU A 17 -3.03 -3.35 4.81
CA LEU A 17 -1.79 -2.58 4.72
C LEU A 17 -0.81 -2.94 5.85
N ALA A 18 -1.31 -3.07 7.08
CA ALA A 18 -0.48 -3.44 8.23
C ALA A 18 0.15 -4.84 8.07
N ILE A 19 -0.60 -5.80 7.53
CA ILE A 19 -0.07 -7.14 7.24
C ILE A 19 1.04 -7.07 6.18
N VAL A 20 0.84 -6.34 5.09
CA VAL A 20 1.84 -6.17 4.03
C VAL A 20 3.12 -5.55 4.59
N VAL A 21 3.01 -4.44 5.33
CA VAL A 21 4.17 -3.79 5.97
C VAL A 21 4.86 -4.73 6.96
N GLY A 22 4.09 -5.47 7.76
CA GLY A 22 4.64 -6.44 8.71
C GLY A 22 5.44 -7.55 8.03
N VAL A 23 4.91 -8.13 6.95
CA VAL A 23 5.61 -9.16 6.16
C VAL A 23 6.88 -8.59 5.54
N LEU A 24 6.83 -7.40 4.94
CA LEU A 24 8.01 -6.77 4.33
C LEU A 24 9.14 -6.52 5.34
N LEU A 25 8.80 -6.08 6.55
CA LEU A 25 9.79 -5.85 7.61
C LEU A 25 10.45 -7.16 8.08
N ILE A 26 9.70 -8.26 8.12
CA ILE A 26 10.20 -9.57 8.53
C ILE A 26 11.13 -10.16 7.44
N PHE A 27 10.71 -10.14 6.18
CA PHE A 27 11.42 -10.84 5.10
C PHE A 27 12.58 -10.03 4.49
N MET A 28 12.43 -8.71 4.33
CA MET A 28 13.42 -7.88 3.62
C MET A 28 14.37 -7.12 4.56
N GLY A 29 14.14 -7.22 5.88
CA GLY A 29 14.88 -6.48 6.90
C GLY A 29 14.42 -5.03 7.05
N VAL A 30 14.84 -4.41 8.16
CA VAL A 30 14.31 -3.11 8.62
C VAL A 30 14.56 -1.98 7.62
N ARG A 31 15.73 -1.92 6.97
CA ARG A 31 16.07 -0.82 6.05
C ARG A 31 15.22 -0.85 4.78
N SER A 32 15.16 -1.99 4.10
CA SER A 32 14.38 -2.15 2.86
C SER A 32 12.89 -2.13 3.13
N GLY A 33 12.45 -2.77 4.23
CA GLY A 33 11.04 -2.80 4.62
C GLY A 33 10.49 -1.41 4.93
N ILE A 34 11.24 -0.53 5.62
CA ILE A 34 10.82 0.86 5.87
C ILE A 34 10.69 1.65 4.58
N ILE A 35 11.61 1.49 3.62
CA ILE A 35 11.56 2.22 2.34
C ILE A 35 10.27 1.87 1.58
N ILE A 36 9.94 0.58 1.49
CA ILE A 36 8.74 0.12 0.78
C ILE A 36 7.48 0.51 1.57
N ALA A 37 7.48 0.37 2.90
CA ALA A 37 6.34 0.76 3.74
C ALA A 37 6.02 2.26 3.62
N LEU A 38 7.05 3.11 3.60
CA LEU A 38 6.87 4.55 3.40
C LEU A 38 6.33 4.86 2.00
N SER A 39 6.86 4.19 0.98
CA SER A 39 6.38 4.33 -0.41
C SER A 39 4.91 3.94 -0.54
N LEU A 40 4.50 2.83 0.10
CA LEU A 40 3.12 2.39 0.15
C LEU A 40 2.22 3.41 0.87
N ALA A 41 2.62 3.87 2.06
CA ALA A 41 1.84 4.86 2.82
C ALA A 41 1.68 6.18 2.05
N LEU A 42 2.73 6.65 1.38
CA LEU A 42 2.69 7.84 0.54
C LEU A 42 1.77 7.66 -0.68
N ASN A 43 1.77 6.49 -1.32
CA ASN A 43 0.84 6.21 -2.42
C ASN A 43 -0.61 6.24 -1.95
N VAL A 44 -0.93 5.59 -0.82
CA VAL A 44 -2.27 5.58 -0.23
C VAL A 44 -2.74 7.01 0.09
N LEU A 45 -1.91 7.77 0.82
CA LEU A 45 -2.22 9.15 1.18
C LEU A 45 -2.36 10.02 -0.06
N GLY A 46 -1.48 9.86 -1.05
CA GLY A 46 -1.52 10.58 -2.32
C GLY A 46 -2.81 10.33 -3.09
N THR A 47 -3.22 9.07 -3.23
CA THR A 47 -4.48 8.75 -3.92
C THR A 47 -5.70 9.28 -3.17
N LEU A 48 -5.74 9.12 -1.83
CA LEU A 48 -6.84 9.66 -1.02
C LEU A 48 -6.91 11.20 -1.10
N LEU A 49 -5.77 11.88 -1.10
CA LEU A 49 -5.69 13.33 -1.24
C LEU A 49 -6.19 13.79 -2.60
N ILE A 50 -5.79 13.10 -3.68
CA ILE A 50 -6.28 13.39 -5.04
C ILE A 50 -7.79 13.16 -5.14
N MET A 51 -8.30 12.07 -4.57
CA MET A 51 -9.75 11.80 -4.53
C MET A 51 -10.50 12.89 -3.77
N TYR A 52 -9.94 13.36 -2.65
CA TYR A 52 -10.50 14.48 -1.89
C TYR A 52 -10.53 15.78 -2.71
N LEU A 53 -9.44 16.11 -3.41
CA LEU A 53 -9.36 17.31 -4.26
C LEU A 53 -10.32 17.27 -5.45
N TRP A 54 -10.53 16.10 -6.07
CA TRP A 54 -11.49 15.92 -7.17
C TRP A 54 -12.93 15.67 -6.72
N GLY A 55 -13.21 15.64 -5.41
CA GLY A 55 -14.54 15.40 -4.89
C GLY A 55 -15.08 13.99 -5.18
N ILE A 56 -14.19 13.02 -5.42
CA ILE A 56 -14.58 11.63 -5.66
C ILE A 56 -14.95 11.01 -4.32
N GLU A 57 -16.21 10.61 -4.17
CA GLU A 57 -16.69 9.97 -2.95
C GLU A 57 -16.05 8.60 -2.73
N LEU A 58 -15.65 8.35 -1.49
CA LEU A 58 -15.13 7.07 -1.03
C LEU A 58 -16.26 6.02 -0.96
N GLN A 59 -16.44 5.33 -2.08
CA GLN A 59 -17.37 4.22 -2.20
C GLN A 59 -16.66 2.87 -1.96
N ARG A 60 -17.41 1.84 -1.57
CA ARG A 60 -16.87 0.47 -1.40
C ARG A 60 -16.16 -0.05 -2.66
N ILE A 61 -16.70 0.27 -3.84
CA ILE A 61 -16.10 -0.10 -5.12
C ILE A 61 -14.76 0.63 -5.34
N SER A 62 -14.72 1.94 -5.06
CA SER A 62 -13.50 2.74 -5.17
C SER A 62 -12.42 2.28 -4.20
N LEU A 63 -12.78 1.98 -2.95
CA LEU A 63 -11.87 1.41 -1.96
C LEU A 63 -11.36 0.01 -2.38
N GLY A 64 -12.20 -0.82 -3.00
CA GLY A 64 -11.78 -2.09 -3.58
C GLY A 64 -10.81 -1.93 -4.76
N ALA A 65 -11.09 -0.98 -5.65
CA ALA A 65 -10.19 -0.64 -6.75
C ALA A 65 -8.85 -0.09 -6.25
N LEU A 66 -8.86 0.72 -5.18
CA LEU A 66 -7.66 1.24 -4.52
C LEU A 66 -6.78 0.09 -4.00
N ILE A 67 -7.35 -0.92 -3.34
CA ILE A 67 -6.60 -2.09 -2.88
C ILE A 67 -5.91 -2.81 -4.04
N ILE A 68 -6.64 -3.10 -5.12
CA ILE A 68 -6.08 -3.83 -6.28
C ILE A 68 -4.96 -3.03 -6.94
N ALA A 69 -5.19 -1.74 -7.16
CA ALA A 69 -4.20 -0.86 -7.77
C ALA A 69 -2.93 -0.74 -6.91
N LEU A 70 -3.08 -0.64 -5.58
CA LEU A 70 -1.97 -0.59 -4.64
C LEU A 70 -1.17 -1.89 -4.64
N SER A 71 -1.83 -3.06 -4.69
CA SER A 71 -1.13 -4.34 -4.79
C SER A 71 -0.23 -4.39 -6.03
N MET A 72 -0.77 -4.01 -7.19
CA MET A 72 0.04 -3.96 -8.42
C MET A 72 1.21 -2.96 -8.34
N LEU A 73 1.00 -1.81 -7.70
CA LEU A 73 2.05 -0.79 -7.51
C LEU A 73 3.16 -1.28 -6.57
N VAL A 74 2.78 -1.89 -5.45
CA VAL A 74 3.71 -2.40 -4.44
C VAL A 74 4.47 -3.61 -4.97
N ASP A 75 3.82 -4.53 -5.68
CA ASP A 75 4.47 -5.69 -6.29
C ASP A 75 5.61 -5.24 -7.22
N ASN A 76 5.36 -4.24 -8.08
CA ASN A 76 6.38 -3.68 -8.96
C ASN A 76 7.52 -3.00 -8.17
N ALA A 77 7.20 -2.27 -7.10
CA ALA A 77 8.20 -1.64 -6.26
C ALA A 77 9.08 -2.66 -5.52
N ILE A 78 8.49 -3.76 -5.03
CA ILE A 78 9.20 -4.85 -4.35
C ILE A 78 10.18 -5.51 -5.32
N VAL A 79 9.75 -5.89 -6.52
CA VAL A 79 10.60 -6.55 -7.52
C VAL A 79 11.83 -5.70 -7.87
N ILE A 80 11.66 -4.38 -7.99
CA ILE A 80 12.78 -3.47 -8.25
C ILE A 80 13.75 -3.43 -7.07
N VAL A 81 13.25 -3.32 -5.83
CA VAL A 81 14.08 -3.26 -4.62
C VAL A 81 14.84 -4.56 -4.40
N GLU A 82 14.17 -5.71 -4.54
CA GLU A 82 14.81 -7.02 -4.49
C GLU A 82 15.84 -7.19 -5.59
N GLY A 83 15.53 -6.78 -6.83
CA GLY A 83 16.47 -6.81 -7.94
C GLY A 83 17.74 -5.99 -7.66
N VAL A 84 17.60 -4.80 -7.09
CA VAL A 84 18.75 -3.97 -6.67
C VAL A 84 19.53 -4.64 -5.54
N LEU A 85 18.86 -5.26 -4.57
CA LEU A 85 19.50 -5.95 -3.46
C LEU A 85 20.33 -7.14 -3.94
N ILE A 86 19.78 -7.95 -4.84
CA ILE A 86 20.44 -9.11 -5.45
C ILE A 86 21.62 -8.64 -6.31
N ALA A 87 21.45 -7.61 -7.13
CA ALA A 87 22.53 -7.05 -7.95
C ALA A 87 23.70 -6.52 -7.10
N ARG A 88 23.41 -5.94 -5.91
CA ARG A 88 24.43 -5.50 -4.95
C ARG A 88 25.15 -6.65 -4.24
N GLN A 89 24.57 -7.85 -4.18
CA GLN A 89 25.22 -9.04 -3.60
C GLN A 89 26.06 -9.81 -4.63
N GLN A 90 25.77 -9.66 -5.93
CA GLN A 90 26.47 -10.36 -7.01
C GLN A 90 27.69 -9.62 -7.57
N GLY A 91 27.89 -8.35 -7.20
CA GLY A 91 29.11 -7.57 -7.48
C GLY A 91 29.97 -7.43 -6.23
#